data_AF-A0A5B1B6F6-F1
#
_entry.id   AF-A0A5B1B6F6-F1
#
_cell.length_a   1.000
_cell.length_b   1.000
_cell.length_c   1.000
_cell.angle_alpha   90.00
_cell.angle_beta   90.00
_cell.angle_gamma   90.00
#
_symmetry.space_group_name_H-M   'P 1'
#
loop_
_entity.id
_entity.type
_entity.pdbx_description
1 polymer ?
#
loop_
_entity_poly.entity_id
_entity_poly.type
_entity_poly.pdbx_seq_one_letter_code
_entity_poly.pdbx_strand_id
1 'polypeptide(L)'
;NSGTNNTGLFNSGVGNVGLFNSGTGNWGIGNTGTTNTGVFNSGDINTGFFNAGNVNTGIGNPGSYNTGSFNTGSFNTFGLNPGDYNTGYLNIGNYNTGLANSGSVNTGAFIDGNYSNGLLWRGDYQGLWGASYTISIPDTAIPVNMHVPIYLDIPIAGTLGVLTVRGFSIPAATVDLQIVGTGFRAVDVSSIQIPDISFDLPEIGIEIGTGPAPLIDIVGTGGLLPIKIPVIDIPAAPGFGNSTTTPSSGFFNAGTGTASGFGNSGGNNSGFFNLASGTSGISGYQNLGDLMSGVSNFGNTVSGVLNTSALGLATPANISGIQNAGSNIAGLLNNSPIANLGVANIGSGNIGSGNVGDNNLGFGNVGYANVGSGNVGSFNVFPGNRGLYNFGPANIGDYNIGPANLGHYNLGLGNAGSFNQGWANTGSNNFGFGNTG
;
A
#
# COMPACT_ATOMS: atom_id res chain seq x y z
N ASN A 1 -31.03 21.38 26.68
CA ASN A 1 -30.76 20.79 25.36
C ASN A 1 -31.97 20.98 24.47
N SER A 2 -31.76 21.27 23.18
CA SER A 2 -32.80 21.26 22.14
C SER A 2 -32.57 20.09 21.18
N GLY A 3 -33.63 19.46 20.68
CA GLY A 3 -33.54 18.26 19.84
C GLY A 3 -33.58 16.93 20.63
N THR A 4 -33.05 15.84 20.07
CA THR A 4 -33.27 14.46 20.56
C THR A 4 -31.98 13.80 21.06
N ASN A 5 -32.08 12.96 22.09
CA ASN A 5 -31.00 12.10 22.61
C ASN A 5 -29.68 12.82 22.97
N ASN A 6 -29.73 14.10 23.32
CA ASN A 6 -28.54 14.84 23.75
C ASN A 6 -28.26 14.63 25.24
N THR A 7 -27.01 14.30 25.58
CA THR A 7 -26.52 14.13 26.96
C THR A 7 -25.60 15.30 27.33
N GLY A 8 -25.82 15.92 28.50
CA GLY A 8 -25.07 17.09 28.97
C GLY A 8 -25.88 18.40 28.91
N LEU A 9 -25.23 19.55 28.70
CA LEU A 9 -25.87 20.88 28.81
C LEU A 9 -25.71 21.72 27.53
N PHE A 10 -26.74 22.50 27.22
CA PHE A 10 -26.75 23.46 26.10
C PHE A 10 -26.45 22.86 24.71
N ASN A 11 -26.68 21.56 24.52
CA ASN A 11 -26.54 20.91 23.21
C ASN A 11 -27.80 21.14 22.36
N SER A 12 -27.62 21.25 21.03
CA SER A 12 -28.69 21.36 20.03
C SER A 12 -28.54 20.33 18.90
N GLY A 13 -29.60 19.63 18.54
CA GLY A 13 -29.58 18.64 17.44
C GLY A 13 -29.80 17.21 17.96
N VAL A 14 -29.05 16.23 17.45
CA VAL A 14 -29.30 14.81 17.72
C VAL A 14 -28.08 14.11 18.31
N GLY A 15 -28.25 13.40 19.43
CA GLY A 15 -27.24 12.44 19.91
C GLY A 15 -25.91 13.05 20.38
N ASN A 16 -25.85 14.34 20.68
CA ASN A 16 -24.61 14.98 21.13
C ASN A 16 -24.34 14.70 22.62
N VAL A 17 -23.09 14.50 22.98
CA VAL A 17 -22.62 14.25 24.35
C VAL A 17 -21.64 15.35 24.77
N GLY A 18 -21.94 16.07 25.84
CA GLY A 18 -21.06 17.09 26.43
C GLY A 18 -21.72 18.46 26.53
N LEU A 19 -21.02 19.52 26.12
CA LEU A 19 -21.47 20.91 26.34
C LEU A 19 -21.49 21.72 25.04
N PHE A 20 -22.55 22.51 24.83
CA PHE A 20 -22.64 23.48 23.72
C PHE A 20 -22.43 22.91 22.31
N ASN A 21 -22.60 21.60 22.12
CA ASN A 21 -22.45 20.98 20.81
C ASN A 21 -23.69 21.22 19.94
N SER A 22 -23.50 21.43 18.64
CA SER A 22 -24.58 21.56 17.67
C SER A 22 -24.44 20.59 16.50
N GLY A 23 -25.55 20.00 16.04
CA GLY A 23 -25.56 19.05 14.93
C GLY A 23 -25.81 17.62 15.42
N THR A 24 -25.06 16.65 14.90
CA THR A 24 -25.35 15.22 15.12
C THR A 24 -24.16 14.47 15.70
N GLY A 25 -24.36 13.75 16.80
CA GLY A 25 -23.41 12.75 17.30
C GLY A 25 -22.04 13.31 17.75
N ASN A 26 -21.94 14.60 18.09
CA ASN A 26 -20.68 15.17 18.55
C ASN A 26 -20.41 14.83 20.01
N TRP A 27 -19.14 14.59 20.35
CA TRP A 27 -18.67 14.32 21.70
C TRP A 27 -17.65 15.37 22.15
N GLY A 28 -17.91 16.03 23.28
CA GLY A 28 -17.01 17.01 23.89
C GLY A 28 -17.63 18.39 24.04
N ILE A 29 -16.93 19.47 23.66
CA ILE A 29 -17.35 20.85 23.97
C ILE A 29 -17.38 21.72 22.71
N GLY A 30 -18.52 22.37 22.45
CA GLY A 30 -18.63 23.42 21.43
C GLY A 30 -18.38 22.96 20.00
N ASN A 31 -18.52 21.66 19.72
CA ASN A 31 -18.33 21.14 18.37
C ASN A 31 -19.59 21.38 17.52
N THR A 32 -19.40 21.65 16.23
CA THR A 32 -20.48 21.90 15.27
C THR A 32 -20.36 21.00 14.05
N GLY A 33 -21.45 20.37 13.62
CA GLY A 33 -21.47 19.46 12.46
C GLY A 33 -21.75 18.03 12.89
N THR A 34 -21.05 17.04 12.32
CA THR A 34 -21.33 15.63 12.61
C THR A 34 -20.14 14.87 13.20
N THR A 35 -20.41 14.04 14.21
CA THR A 35 -19.50 13.02 14.72
C THR A 35 -18.10 13.55 15.08
N ASN A 36 -17.97 14.78 15.57
CA ASN A 36 -16.69 15.31 16.02
C ASN A 36 -16.40 14.87 17.47
N THR A 37 -15.14 14.61 17.78
CA THR A 37 -14.65 14.33 19.13
C THR A 37 -13.66 15.40 19.57
N GLY A 38 -13.93 16.09 20.67
CA GLY A 38 -13.00 17.03 21.30
C GLY A 38 -13.60 18.41 21.52
N VAL A 39 -12.91 19.48 21.14
CA VAL A 39 -13.29 20.84 21.53
C VAL A 39 -13.26 21.80 20.34
N PHE A 40 -14.36 22.54 20.14
CA PHE A 40 -14.51 23.58 19.13
C PHE A 40 -14.14 23.15 17.71
N ASN A 41 -14.37 21.88 17.36
CA ASN A 41 -14.23 21.43 15.98
C ASN A 41 -15.49 21.78 15.17
N SER A 42 -15.29 22.20 13.92
CA SER A 42 -16.37 22.52 12.97
C SER A 42 -16.24 21.67 11.71
N GLY A 43 -17.36 21.10 11.25
CA GLY A 43 -17.41 20.19 10.11
C GLY A 43 -17.64 18.76 10.59
N ASP A 44 -17.03 17.77 9.93
CA ASP A 44 -17.38 16.37 10.16
C ASP A 44 -16.20 15.52 10.63
N ILE A 45 -16.44 14.66 11.62
CA ILE A 45 -15.57 13.53 11.97
C ILE A 45 -14.16 14.01 12.39
N ASN A 46 -14.01 15.20 12.96
CA ASN A 46 -12.72 15.67 13.46
C ASN A 46 -12.45 15.14 14.87
N THR A 47 -11.18 14.86 15.18
CA THR A 47 -10.69 14.51 16.50
C THR A 47 -9.68 15.55 17.00
N GLY A 48 -9.94 16.18 18.13
CA GLY A 48 -8.99 17.09 18.78
C GLY A 48 -9.57 18.49 19.01
N PHE A 49 -8.84 19.54 18.65
CA PHE A 49 -9.14 20.92 19.06
C PHE A 49 -9.17 21.86 17.87
N PHE A 50 -10.21 22.69 17.74
CA PHE A 50 -10.28 23.81 16.78
C PHE A 50 -10.11 23.43 15.30
N ASN A 51 -10.31 22.16 14.93
CA ASN A 51 -10.21 21.76 13.53
C ASN A 51 -11.43 22.24 12.74
N ALA A 52 -11.22 22.60 11.48
CA ALA A 52 -12.27 23.05 10.58
C ALA A 52 -12.23 22.26 9.26
N GLY A 53 -13.34 21.64 8.89
CA GLY A 53 -13.46 20.76 7.74
C GLY A 53 -13.66 19.31 8.17
N ASN A 54 -13.06 18.34 7.48
CA ASN A 54 -13.47 16.94 7.62
C ASN A 54 -12.31 16.02 8.02
N VAL A 55 -12.56 15.10 8.96
CA VAL A 55 -11.67 13.98 9.29
C VAL A 55 -10.26 14.44 9.67
N ASN A 56 -10.11 15.58 10.36
CA ASN A 56 -8.81 16.01 10.86
C ASN A 56 -8.53 15.44 12.25
N THR A 57 -7.27 15.11 12.53
CA THR A 57 -6.78 14.69 13.84
C THR A 57 -5.75 15.68 14.36
N GLY A 58 -5.99 16.28 15.51
CA GLY A 58 -5.04 17.17 16.20
C GLY A 58 -5.58 18.57 16.44
N ILE A 59 -4.80 19.61 16.12
CA ILE A 59 -5.08 20.99 16.57
C ILE A 59 -5.14 21.97 15.41
N GLY A 60 -6.26 22.68 15.26
CA GLY A 60 -6.34 23.87 14.44
C GLY A 60 -6.03 23.63 12.96
N ASN A 61 -6.40 22.47 12.41
CA ASN A 61 -6.20 22.16 10.99
C ASN A 61 -7.42 22.62 10.17
N PRO A 62 -7.27 23.58 9.24
CA PRO A 62 -8.29 23.90 8.24
C PRO A 62 -8.16 23.01 7.00
N GLY A 63 -9.26 22.43 6.55
CA GLY A 63 -9.28 21.52 5.39
C GLY A 63 -9.63 20.10 5.82
N SER A 64 -9.07 19.09 5.16
CA SER A 64 -9.54 17.71 5.34
C SER A 64 -8.43 16.69 5.56
N TYR A 65 -8.70 15.67 6.36
CA TYR A 65 -7.82 14.51 6.53
C TYR A 65 -6.41 14.83 7.03
N ASN A 66 -6.18 15.95 7.73
CA ASN A 66 -4.86 16.29 8.25
C ASN A 66 -4.59 15.64 9.62
N THR A 67 -3.34 15.24 9.86
CA THR A 67 -2.85 14.75 11.15
C THR A 67 -1.81 15.71 11.73
N GLY A 68 -2.05 16.20 12.93
CA GLY A 68 -1.14 17.07 13.68
C GLY A 68 -1.71 18.48 13.83
N SER A 69 -0.94 19.54 13.55
CA SER A 69 -1.32 20.90 13.94
C SER A 69 -1.19 21.95 12.83
N PHE A 70 -2.19 22.81 12.69
CA PHE A 70 -2.14 24.00 11.82
C PHE A 70 -1.81 23.71 10.35
N ASN A 71 -2.19 22.53 9.85
CA ASN A 71 -2.07 22.22 8.43
C ASN A 71 -3.27 22.78 7.68
N THR A 72 -3.02 23.43 6.55
CA THR A 72 -4.06 23.95 5.66
C THR A 72 -4.06 23.14 4.37
N GLY A 73 -5.22 22.65 3.94
CA GLY A 73 -5.34 21.77 2.78
C GLY A 73 -5.65 20.34 3.22
N SER A 74 -5.09 19.33 2.54
CA SER A 74 -5.50 17.95 2.72
C SER A 74 -4.37 16.98 3.03
N PHE A 75 -4.65 15.99 3.88
CA PHE A 75 -3.76 14.84 4.11
C PHE A 75 -2.33 15.21 4.53
N ASN A 76 -2.11 16.30 5.27
CA ASN A 76 -0.77 16.62 5.79
C ASN A 76 -0.52 15.90 7.13
N THR A 77 0.74 15.54 7.39
CA THR A 77 1.18 14.94 8.65
C THR A 77 2.19 15.85 9.36
N PHE A 78 2.03 15.97 10.67
CA PHE A 78 2.70 16.91 11.58
C PHE A 78 2.14 18.33 11.47
N GLY A 79 2.89 19.38 11.11
CA GLY A 79 2.32 20.71 11.31
C GLY A 79 2.81 21.85 10.45
N LEU A 80 1.98 22.89 10.38
CA LEU A 80 2.24 24.11 9.61
C LEU A 80 2.53 23.81 8.14
N ASN A 81 1.84 22.85 7.53
CA ASN A 81 2.00 22.56 6.11
C ASN A 81 0.79 23.08 5.32
N PRO A 82 0.94 24.18 4.55
CA PRO A 82 -0.04 24.58 3.54
C PRO A 82 0.12 23.80 2.23
N GLY A 83 -0.96 23.20 1.75
CA GLY A 83 -1.00 22.35 0.56
C GLY A 83 -1.44 20.94 0.92
N ASP A 84 -1.06 19.97 0.11
CA ASP A 84 -1.56 18.60 0.23
C ASP A 84 -0.45 17.56 0.40
N TYR A 85 -0.73 16.53 1.20
CA TYR A 85 0.11 15.34 1.37
C TYR A 85 1.54 15.62 1.83
N ASN A 86 1.80 16.66 2.62
CA ASN A 86 3.14 16.90 3.17
C ASN A 86 3.38 16.13 4.46
N THR A 87 4.62 15.70 4.69
CA THR A 87 5.07 15.12 5.95
C THR A 87 6.18 15.97 6.55
N GLY A 88 5.95 16.50 7.74
CA GLY A 88 6.95 17.27 8.47
C GLY A 88 6.45 18.65 8.85
N TYR A 89 7.33 19.64 8.83
CA TYR A 89 7.00 20.98 9.31
C TYR A 89 7.24 22.06 8.27
N LEU A 90 6.36 23.05 8.23
CA LEU A 90 6.55 24.28 7.42
C LEU A 90 6.65 24.02 5.91
N ASN A 91 6.18 22.87 5.42
CA ASN A 91 6.24 22.58 4.00
C ASN A 91 5.05 23.24 3.29
N ILE A 92 5.36 24.11 2.33
CA ILE A 92 4.40 24.70 1.40
C ILE A 92 4.45 23.90 0.11
N GLY A 93 3.32 23.78 -0.60
CA GLY A 93 3.22 22.96 -1.80
C GLY A 93 2.80 21.54 -1.48
N ASN A 94 3.13 20.58 -2.34
CA ASN A 94 2.56 19.23 -2.24
C ASN A 94 3.62 18.13 -2.13
N TYR A 95 3.30 17.07 -1.40
CA TYR A 95 4.11 15.86 -1.28
C TYR A 95 5.56 16.10 -0.82
N ASN A 96 5.82 17.08 0.05
CA ASN A 96 7.15 17.26 0.62
C ASN A 96 7.36 16.42 1.88
N THR A 97 8.59 15.95 2.08
CA THR A 97 9.05 15.29 3.29
C THR A 97 10.17 16.10 3.94
N GLY A 98 9.96 16.55 5.17
CA GLY A 98 10.99 17.21 5.98
C GLY A 98 10.59 18.60 6.46
N LEU A 99 11.46 19.59 6.30
CA LEU A 99 11.32 20.89 6.96
C LEU A 99 11.40 22.07 5.98
N ALA A 100 10.40 22.94 5.99
CA ALA A 100 10.45 24.24 5.32
C ALA A 100 10.78 24.16 3.82
N ASN A 101 10.22 23.17 3.12
CA ASN A 101 10.30 23.10 1.66
C ASN A 101 9.10 23.86 1.06
N SER A 102 9.32 24.71 0.05
CA SER A 102 8.26 25.51 -0.60
C SER A 102 7.84 25.01 -1.97
N GLY A 103 8.66 24.20 -2.63
CA GLY A 103 8.30 23.51 -3.87
C GLY A 103 7.50 22.22 -3.62
N SER A 104 7.48 21.29 -4.55
CA SER A 104 6.76 20.01 -4.43
C SER A 104 7.66 18.79 -4.61
N VAL A 105 7.28 17.68 -3.98
CA VAL A 105 7.99 16.38 -4.07
C VAL A 105 9.44 16.44 -3.58
N ASN A 106 9.72 17.25 -2.56
CA ASN A 106 11.07 17.41 -2.01
C ASN A 106 11.31 16.54 -0.79
N THR A 107 12.53 16.02 -0.65
CA THR A 107 12.98 15.29 0.55
C THR A 107 14.15 15.99 1.21
N GLY A 108 13.93 16.57 2.39
CA GLY A 108 14.98 17.25 3.14
C GLY A 108 14.50 18.58 3.70
N ALA A 109 15.31 19.63 3.60
CA ALA A 109 14.96 20.91 4.22
C ALA A 109 15.38 22.16 3.43
N PHE A 110 14.57 23.20 3.56
CA PHE A 110 14.81 24.52 2.96
C PHE A 110 14.99 24.46 1.44
N ILE A 111 14.17 23.63 0.77
CA ILE A 111 14.18 23.45 -0.67
C ILE A 111 13.06 24.29 -1.30
N ASP A 112 13.42 25.17 -2.23
CA ASP A 112 12.47 26.02 -2.95
C ASP A 112 12.01 25.42 -4.29
N GLY A 113 12.93 24.73 -4.98
CA GLY A 113 12.59 24.00 -6.22
C GLY A 113 11.77 22.74 -5.97
N ASN A 114 11.49 22.00 -7.03
CA ASN A 114 10.68 20.77 -7.02
C ASN A 114 11.55 19.52 -7.22
N TYR A 115 11.02 18.35 -6.86
CA TYR A 115 11.62 17.05 -7.15
C TYR A 115 13.08 16.91 -6.67
N SER A 116 13.42 17.49 -5.53
CA SER A 116 14.81 17.56 -5.06
C SER A 116 15.05 16.86 -3.72
N ASN A 117 16.26 16.38 -3.51
CA ASN A 117 16.70 15.74 -2.27
C ASN A 117 17.86 16.52 -1.64
N GLY A 118 17.82 16.80 -0.34
CA GLY A 118 18.94 17.41 0.39
C GLY A 118 18.58 18.69 1.13
N LEU A 119 19.44 19.70 1.06
CA LEU A 119 19.33 20.92 1.86
C LEU A 119 19.59 22.17 1.00
N LEU A 120 18.83 23.24 1.23
CA LEU A 120 19.10 24.59 0.70
C LEU A 120 19.10 24.69 -0.84
N TRP A 121 18.39 23.78 -1.52
CA TRP A 121 18.28 23.80 -2.97
C TRP A 121 17.28 24.86 -3.43
N ARG A 122 17.64 25.57 -4.50
CA ARG A 122 16.78 26.59 -5.13
C ARG A 122 16.23 26.19 -6.50
N GLY A 123 16.86 25.24 -7.17
CA GLY A 123 16.43 24.73 -8.48
C GLY A 123 15.67 23.41 -8.36
N ASP A 124 15.04 23.00 -9.46
CA ASP A 124 14.37 21.71 -9.57
C ASP A 124 15.37 20.56 -9.78
N TYR A 125 14.99 19.33 -9.40
CA TYR A 125 15.77 18.10 -9.63
C TYR A 125 17.19 18.09 -9.05
N GLN A 126 17.39 18.73 -7.88
CA GLN A 126 18.69 18.84 -7.23
C GLN A 126 18.94 17.71 -6.23
N GLY A 127 20.20 17.30 -6.09
CA GLY A 127 20.62 16.27 -5.13
C GLY A 127 20.06 14.87 -5.39
N LEU A 128 19.60 14.59 -6.61
CA LEU A 128 19.17 13.26 -7.02
C LEU A 128 20.37 12.36 -7.29
N TRP A 129 20.29 11.12 -6.81
CA TRP A 129 21.30 10.10 -7.05
C TRP A 129 20.73 8.98 -7.89
N GLY A 130 21.52 8.50 -8.86
CA GLY A 130 21.23 7.34 -9.68
C GLY A 130 22.53 6.65 -10.10
N ALA A 131 22.42 5.42 -10.60
CA ALA A 131 23.56 4.63 -11.04
C ALA A 131 23.15 3.72 -12.20
N SER A 132 23.90 3.76 -13.31
CA SER A 132 23.66 2.91 -14.47
C SER A 132 24.94 2.19 -14.91
N TYR A 133 24.84 0.88 -15.17
CA TYR A 133 25.91 0.07 -15.75
C TYR A 133 25.34 -0.77 -16.90
N THR A 134 25.91 -0.63 -18.10
CA THR A 134 25.47 -1.33 -19.31
C THR A 134 26.67 -2.04 -19.93
N ILE A 135 26.52 -3.33 -20.22
CA ILE A 135 27.46 -4.10 -21.04
C ILE A 135 27.10 -3.85 -22.50
N SER A 136 28.08 -3.47 -23.32
CA SER A 136 27.91 -3.30 -24.76
C SER A 136 28.68 -4.40 -25.50
N ILE A 137 27.97 -5.21 -26.29
CA ILE A 137 28.58 -6.12 -27.25
C ILE A 137 28.70 -5.36 -28.58
N PRO A 138 29.92 -5.11 -29.09
CA PRO A 138 30.11 -4.37 -30.33
C PRO A 138 29.54 -5.12 -31.54
N ASP A 139 29.19 -4.38 -32.58
CA ASP A 139 28.67 -4.87 -33.87
C ASP A 139 29.61 -5.83 -34.61
N THR A 140 30.91 -5.76 -34.29
CA THR A 140 31.93 -6.68 -34.82
C THR A 140 31.99 -8.03 -34.09
N ALA A 141 31.27 -8.22 -32.99
CA ALA A 141 31.43 -9.42 -32.15
C ALA A 141 30.74 -10.67 -32.72
N ILE A 142 29.76 -10.53 -33.62
CA ILE A 142 29.04 -11.64 -34.24
C ILE A 142 29.05 -11.47 -35.76
N PRO A 143 30.02 -12.09 -36.48
CA PRO A 143 30.09 -12.02 -37.93
C PRO A 143 29.00 -12.88 -38.58
N VAL A 144 28.21 -12.31 -39.49
CA VAL A 144 27.30 -13.03 -40.37
C VAL A 144 27.89 -13.04 -41.78
N ASN A 145 28.26 -14.23 -42.27
CA ASN A 145 28.78 -14.41 -43.61
C ASN A 145 27.71 -15.05 -44.50
N MET A 146 27.44 -14.42 -45.63
CA MET A 146 26.57 -14.95 -46.69
C MET A 146 27.42 -15.22 -47.93
N HIS A 147 27.30 -16.44 -48.45
CA HIS A 147 27.97 -16.88 -49.66
C HIS A 147 26.99 -17.66 -50.53
N VAL A 148 26.69 -17.15 -51.71
CA VAL A 148 25.79 -17.77 -52.69
C VAL A 148 26.51 -17.89 -54.04
N PRO A 149 27.12 -19.04 -54.36
CA PRO A 149 27.78 -19.25 -55.63
C PRO A 149 26.79 -19.66 -56.74
N ILE A 150 26.89 -19.04 -57.92
CA ILE A 150 26.14 -19.42 -59.13
C ILE A 150 27.10 -19.94 -60.20
N TYR A 151 26.91 -21.18 -60.66
CA TYR A 151 27.71 -21.82 -61.70
C TYR A 151 26.94 -21.87 -63.03
N LEU A 152 27.58 -21.52 -64.14
CA LEU A 152 27.03 -21.64 -65.50
C LEU A 152 28.04 -22.35 -66.40
N ASP A 153 27.63 -23.45 -67.04
CA ASP A 153 28.44 -24.22 -67.97
C ASP A 153 27.71 -24.30 -69.33
N ILE A 154 28.30 -23.74 -70.38
CA ILE A 154 27.76 -23.78 -71.75
C ILE A 154 28.85 -24.33 -72.70
N PRO A 155 28.78 -25.61 -73.10
CA PRO A 155 29.73 -26.16 -74.06
C PRO A 155 29.37 -25.74 -75.49
N ILE A 156 30.32 -25.15 -76.22
CA ILE A 156 30.24 -24.91 -77.67
C ILE A 156 31.42 -25.65 -78.34
N ALA A 157 31.13 -26.58 -79.23
CA ALA A 157 32.13 -27.26 -80.07
C ALA A 157 31.71 -27.23 -81.54
N GLY A 158 32.62 -26.79 -82.43
CA GLY A 158 32.39 -26.81 -83.88
C GLY A 158 33.67 -26.54 -84.68
N THR A 159 33.89 -27.33 -85.73
CA THR A 159 35.04 -27.27 -86.64
C THR A 159 34.66 -26.62 -87.99
N LEU A 160 35.65 -26.01 -88.65
CA LEU A 160 35.61 -24.77 -89.45
C LEU A 160 35.07 -24.79 -90.90
N GLY A 161 34.58 -23.62 -91.31
CA GLY A 161 34.41 -23.14 -92.69
C GLY A 161 34.12 -21.63 -92.70
N VAL A 162 34.24 -20.96 -93.86
CA VAL A 162 34.03 -19.51 -94.04
C VAL A 162 32.74 -19.03 -93.35
N LEU A 163 32.87 -18.22 -92.30
CA LEU A 163 31.74 -17.76 -91.50
C LEU A 163 31.11 -16.54 -92.15
N THR A 164 29.95 -16.76 -92.79
CA THR A 164 29.03 -15.69 -93.15
C THR A 164 27.95 -15.66 -92.07
N VAL A 165 28.01 -14.68 -91.16
CA VAL A 165 26.92 -14.48 -90.20
C VAL A 165 25.78 -13.85 -90.97
N ARG A 166 24.65 -14.56 -91.09
CA ARG A 166 23.44 -13.96 -91.61
C ARG A 166 22.79 -13.11 -90.53
N GLY A 167 22.39 -11.91 -90.93
CA GLY A 167 21.69 -10.96 -90.11
C GLY A 167 20.47 -11.59 -89.46
N PHE A 168 20.25 -11.30 -88.19
CA PHE A 168 19.14 -11.83 -87.41
C PHE A 168 18.48 -10.73 -86.59
N SER A 169 17.26 -11.04 -86.15
CA SER A 169 16.46 -10.16 -85.30
C SER A 169 16.46 -10.65 -83.87
N ILE A 170 16.70 -9.77 -82.92
CA ILE A 170 16.40 -10.06 -81.51
C ILE A 170 14.91 -9.74 -81.29
N PRO A 171 14.06 -10.69 -80.88
CA PRO A 171 12.64 -10.45 -80.65
C PRO A 171 12.40 -9.53 -79.46
N ALA A 172 11.23 -8.88 -79.45
CA ALA A 172 10.82 -8.05 -78.32
C ALA A 172 10.62 -8.90 -77.05
N ALA A 173 10.96 -8.34 -75.88
CA ALA A 173 10.81 -9.01 -74.59
C ALA A 173 10.17 -8.11 -73.55
N THR A 174 9.34 -8.71 -72.70
CA THR A 174 8.55 -8.01 -71.67
C THR A 174 8.74 -8.67 -70.32
N VAL A 175 8.87 -7.86 -69.27
CA VAL A 175 9.01 -8.35 -67.89
C VAL A 175 7.81 -7.91 -67.07
N ASP A 176 7.11 -8.87 -66.49
CA ASP A 176 6.01 -8.66 -65.55
C ASP A 176 6.50 -8.87 -64.12
N LEU A 177 6.10 -7.98 -63.19
CA LEU A 177 6.39 -8.08 -61.76
C LEU A 177 5.09 -8.34 -60.98
N GLN A 178 5.14 -9.19 -59.95
CA GLN A 178 3.98 -9.53 -59.12
C GLN A 178 4.25 -9.27 -57.63
N ILE A 179 3.40 -8.46 -56.99
CA ILE A 179 3.43 -8.18 -55.55
C ILE A 179 2.00 -8.29 -55.01
N VAL A 180 1.81 -9.13 -53.98
CA VAL A 180 0.51 -9.40 -53.32
C VAL A 180 -0.62 -9.71 -54.32
N GLY A 181 -0.40 -10.72 -55.15
CA GLY A 181 -1.46 -11.32 -55.98
C GLY A 181 -1.92 -10.52 -57.21
N THR A 182 -1.41 -9.31 -57.45
CA THR A 182 -1.69 -8.51 -58.67
C THR A 182 -0.40 -8.16 -59.41
N GLY A 183 -0.31 -8.44 -60.71
CA GLY A 183 0.88 -8.22 -61.55
C GLY A 183 0.76 -7.02 -62.47
N PHE A 184 1.88 -6.31 -62.70
CA PHE A 184 1.97 -5.17 -63.63
C PHE A 184 3.24 -5.29 -64.49
N ARG A 185 3.13 -4.93 -65.78
CA ARG A 185 4.22 -5.03 -66.78
C ARG A 185 5.18 -3.86 -66.64
N ALA A 186 6.41 -4.14 -66.23
CA ALA A 186 7.36 -3.12 -65.80
C ALA A 186 8.25 -2.60 -66.93
N VAL A 187 8.57 -3.43 -67.93
CA VAL A 187 9.40 -3.03 -69.08
C VAL A 187 8.98 -3.79 -70.34
N ASP A 188 8.95 -3.09 -71.47
CA ASP A 188 8.71 -3.62 -72.82
C ASP A 188 9.79 -3.11 -73.78
N VAL A 189 10.53 -4.02 -74.43
CA VAL A 189 11.63 -3.69 -75.34
C VAL A 189 11.32 -4.27 -76.71
N SER A 190 11.34 -3.43 -77.75
CA SER A 190 11.06 -3.81 -79.15
C SER A 190 12.22 -4.55 -79.83
N SER A 191 11.93 -5.24 -80.93
CA SER A 191 12.93 -6.03 -81.66
C SER A 191 13.95 -5.19 -82.43
N ILE A 192 15.19 -5.69 -82.54
CA ILE A 192 16.32 -5.02 -83.21
C ILE A 192 16.85 -5.93 -84.33
N GLN A 193 17.16 -5.37 -85.50
CA GLN A 193 17.65 -6.10 -86.69
C GLN A 193 19.12 -5.79 -86.98
N ILE A 194 19.92 -6.80 -87.30
CA ILE A 194 21.35 -6.66 -87.68
C ILE A 194 21.59 -7.37 -89.03
N PRO A 195 22.39 -6.81 -89.98
CA PRO A 195 22.69 -7.40 -91.30
C PRO A 195 23.94 -8.32 -91.35
N ASP A 196 24.16 -9.00 -92.47
CA ASP A 196 25.21 -10.00 -92.68
C ASP A 196 26.65 -9.44 -92.69
N ILE A 197 27.62 -10.19 -92.14
CA ILE A 197 29.06 -9.84 -92.11
C ILE A 197 29.93 -11.11 -92.31
N SER A 198 31.02 -11.04 -93.09
CA SER A 198 31.93 -12.17 -93.39
C SER A 198 33.42 -11.83 -93.26
N PHE A 199 34.22 -12.76 -92.71
CA PHE A 199 35.68 -12.66 -92.54
C PHE A 199 36.38 -14.02 -92.74
N ASP A 200 37.68 -13.98 -93.05
CA ASP A 200 38.58 -15.15 -93.09
C ASP A 200 39.48 -15.13 -91.83
N LEU A 201 39.58 -16.23 -91.08
CA LEU A 201 40.18 -16.24 -89.74
C LEU A 201 41.07 -17.47 -89.45
N PRO A 202 42.19 -17.31 -88.68
CA PRO A 202 42.97 -18.39 -88.08
C PRO A 202 42.32 -18.96 -86.81
N GLU A 203 42.84 -20.10 -86.34
CA GLU A 203 42.35 -20.85 -85.16
C GLU A 203 42.30 -20.00 -83.88
N ILE A 204 41.14 -19.95 -83.23
CA ILE A 204 40.96 -19.40 -81.88
C ILE A 204 40.11 -20.39 -81.07
N GLY A 205 40.70 -20.97 -80.03
CA GLY A 205 39.95 -21.62 -78.96
C GLY A 205 39.60 -20.58 -77.90
N ILE A 206 38.31 -20.44 -77.56
CA ILE A 206 37.85 -19.71 -76.37
C ILE A 206 36.99 -20.68 -75.56
N GLU A 207 37.41 -20.98 -74.33
CA GLU A 207 36.56 -21.59 -73.31
C GLU A 207 36.00 -20.48 -72.41
N ILE A 208 34.68 -20.48 -72.16
CA ILE A 208 34.02 -19.60 -71.20
C ILE A 208 33.46 -20.48 -70.08
N GLY A 209 34.02 -20.38 -68.86
CA GLY A 209 33.42 -20.93 -67.64
C GLY A 209 33.97 -22.25 -67.08
N THR A 210 35.03 -22.84 -67.64
CA THR A 210 35.62 -24.14 -67.21
C THR A 210 36.57 -24.03 -66.00
N GLY A 211 36.25 -23.18 -65.03
CA GLY A 211 36.99 -23.08 -63.77
C GLY A 211 36.22 -23.72 -62.60
N PRO A 212 36.87 -24.17 -61.52
CA PRO A 212 36.19 -24.64 -60.30
C PRO A 212 35.46 -23.52 -59.53
N ALA A 213 35.45 -22.29 -60.05
CA ALA A 213 34.93 -21.09 -59.41
C ALA A 213 33.60 -20.66 -60.05
N PRO A 214 32.65 -20.10 -59.26
CA PRO A 214 31.36 -19.63 -59.77
C PRO A 214 31.52 -18.44 -60.73
N LEU A 215 30.63 -18.32 -61.71
CA LEU A 215 30.64 -17.23 -62.69
C LEU A 215 30.22 -15.89 -62.05
N ILE A 216 29.29 -15.96 -61.10
CA ILE A 216 28.88 -14.83 -60.25
C ILE A 216 29.02 -15.30 -58.81
N ASP A 217 29.90 -14.63 -58.07
CA ASP A 217 30.14 -14.86 -56.64
C ASP A 217 29.54 -13.70 -55.84
N ILE A 218 28.46 -13.96 -55.10
CA ILE A 218 27.85 -12.97 -54.20
C ILE A 218 28.33 -13.27 -52.79
N VAL A 219 29.29 -12.48 -52.34
CA VAL A 219 29.79 -12.47 -50.96
C VAL A 219 29.31 -11.23 -50.23
N GLY A 220 28.74 -11.42 -49.05
CA GLY A 220 28.29 -10.33 -48.19
C GLY A 220 28.72 -10.60 -46.74
N THR A 221 29.25 -9.56 -46.09
CA THR A 221 29.45 -9.57 -44.63
C THR A 221 28.41 -8.65 -44.01
N GLY A 222 27.69 -9.17 -43.02
CA GLY A 222 26.75 -8.42 -42.19
C GLY A 222 27.19 -8.47 -40.73
N GLY A 223 26.97 -7.37 -40.01
CA GLY A 223 27.09 -7.32 -38.56
C GLY A 223 25.72 -7.09 -37.92
N LEU A 224 25.51 -7.62 -36.71
CA LEU A 224 24.39 -7.18 -35.88
C LEU A 224 24.69 -5.76 -35.36
N LEU A 225 23.66 -4.95 -35.11
CA LEU A 225 23.86 -3.68 -34.40
C LEU A 225 24.37 -3.95 -32.96
N PRO A 226 25.06 -2.99 -32.33
CA PRO A 226 25.57 -3.18 -30.97
C PRO A 226 24.46 -3.61 -30.00
N ILE A 227 24.67 -4.73 -29.30
CA ILE A 227 23.72 -5.23 -28.30
C ILE A 227 24.05 -4.57 -26.97
N LYS A 228 23.12 -3.78 -26.43
CA LYS A 228 23.23 -3.18 -25.10
C LYS A 228 22.48 -4.03 -24.08
N ILE A 229 23.19 -4.51 -23.08
CA ILE A 229 22.64 -5.29 -21.96
C ILE A 229 22.75 -4.43 -20.70
N PRO A 230 21.64 -3.81 -20.24
CA PRO A 230 21.66 -3.08 -18.98
C PRO A 230 21.83 -4.08 -17.82
N VAL A 231 22.83 -3.86 -16.98
CA VAL A 231 23.16 -4.72 -15.82
C VAL A 231 22.71 -4.07 -14.51
N ILE A 232 22.86 -2.74 -14.41
CA ILE A 232 22.32 -1.94 -13.31
C ILE A 232 21.66 -0.71 -13.94
N ASP A 233 20.44 -0.42 -13.54
CA ASP A 233 19.74 0.82 -13.90
C ASP A 233 18.94 1.31 -12.69
N ILE A 234 19.53 2.25 -11.95
CA ILE A 234 18.91 2.94 -10.83
C ILE A 234 18.64 4.38 -11.28
N PRO A 235 17.38 4.73 -11.56
CA PRO A 235 17.04 6.06 -12.04
C PRO A 235 17.24 7.11 -10.94
N ALA A 236 17.69 8.29 -11.32
CA ALA A 236 17.70 9.45 -10.44
C ALA A 236 16.26 9.91 -10.19
N ALA A 237 15.77 9.72 -8.97
CA ALA A 237 14.39 10.03 -8.59
C ALA A 237 14.32 10.71 -7.21
N PRO A 238 13.25 11.48 -6.93
CA PRO A 238 13.04 12.05 -5.61
C PRO A 238 12.80 10.99 -4.54
N GLY A 239 13.15 11.33 -3.30
CA GLY A 239 13.13 10.41 -2.18
C GLY A 239 14.27 9.38 -2.22
N PHE A 240 14.26 8.49 -1.25
CA PHE A 240 15.31 7.48 -1.05
C PHE A 240 14.69 6.10 -0.88
N GLY A 241 15.04 5.18 -1.79
CA GLY A 241 14.53 3.81 -1.74
C GLY A 241 13.02 3.68 -2.00
N ASN A 242 12.39 4.70 -2.60
CA ASN A 242 10.99 4.64 -3.00
C ASN A 242 10.83 3.65 -4.16
N SER A 243 9.88 2.73 -4.03
CA SER A 243 9.46 1.76 -5.05
C SER A 243 8.04 2.11 -5.52
N THR A 244 7.88 3.33 -6.02
CA THR A 244 6.59 3.89 -6.43
C THR A 244 6.52 4.13 -7.93
N THR A 245 5.36 3.95 -8.56
CA THR A 245 5.20 4.20 -10.01
C THR A 245 5.17 5.68 -10.36
N THR A 246 4.69 6.52 -9.44
CA THR A 246 4.70 7.99 -9.58
C THR A 246 5.71 8.59 -8.60
N PRO A 247 6.45 9.67 -8.96
CA PRO A 247 7.42 10.27 -8.07
C PRO A 247 6.85 10.59 -6.68
N SER A 248 7.62 10.27 -5.64
CA SER A 248 7.24 10.44 -4.23
C SER A 248 8.44 11.00 -3.48
N SER A 249 8.23 11.83 -2.48
CA SER A 249 9.30 12.24 -1.57
C SER A 249 9.46 11.26 -0.43
N GLY A 250 10.45 11.48 0.44
CA GLY A 250 10.66 10.70 1.65
C GLY A 250 11.40 9.40 1.41
N PHE A 251 11.07 8.36 2.16
CA PHE A 251 11.89 7.16 2.28
C PHE A 251 11.04 5.89 2.19
N PHE A 252 11.49 4.95 1.37
CA PHE A 252 10.93 3.59 1.30
C PHE A 252 9.41 3.50 1.09
N ASN A 253 8.81 4.49 0.43
CA ASN A 253 7.41 4.43 0.03
C ASN A 253 7.25 3.42 -1.12
N ALA A 254 6.10 2.76 -1.23
CA ALA A 254 5.84 1.72 -2.22
C ALA A 254 4.44 1.82 -2.83
N GLY A 255 4.25 1.26 -4.03
CA GLY A 255 2.95 1.17 -4.69
C GLY A 255 2.73 2.25 -5.76
N THR A 256 1.53 2.81 -5.84
CA THR A 256 1.16 3.75 -6.92
C THR A 256 1.85 5.11 -6.83
N GLY A 257 2.39 5.48 -5.67
CA GLY A 257 3.16 6.71 -5.48
C GLY A 257 2.30 7.95 -5.26
N THR A 258 2.87 9.13 -5.47
CA THR A 258 2.37 10.39 -4.89
C THR A 258 2.24 10.26 -3.37
N ALA A 259 3.39 10.10 -2.72
CA ALA A 259 3.47 9.98 -1.26
C ALA A 259 4.60 10.86 -0.69
N SER A 260 4.48 11.19 0.59
CA SER A 260 5.55 11.78 1.41
C SER A 260 5.69 11.01 2.72
N GLY A 261 6.83 11.14 3.38
CA GLY A 261 7.12 10.53 4.67
C GLY A 261 7.91 9.24 4.57
N PHE A 262 7.58 8.23 5.37
CA PHE A 262 8.38 7.02 5.51
C PHE A 262 7.55 5.75 5.43
N GLY A 263 7.93 4.82 4.55
CA GLY A 263 7.42 3.45 4.55
C GLY A 263 5.92 3.34 4.25
N ASN A 264 5.33 4.32 3.55
CA ASN A 264 3.92 4.28 3.18
C ASN A 264 3.72 3.38 1.96
N SER A 265 2.57 2.71 1.89
CA SER A 265 2.19 1.83 0.79
C SER A 265 0.85 2.26 0.18
N GLY A 266 0.79 2.31 -1.15
CA GLY A 266 -0.36 2.81 -1.91
C GLY A 266 -0.13 4.22 -2.43
N GLY A 267 -1.20 4.97 -2.68
CA GLY A 267 -1.13 6.32 -3.23
C GLY A 267 -1.71 7.38 -2.32
N ASN A 268 -1.33 8.64 -2.55
CA ASN A 268 -1.86 9.81 -1.84
C ASN A 268 -1.66 9.74 -0.33
N ASN A 269 -0.45 9.44 0.10
CA ASN A 269 -0.13 9.25 1.51
C ASN A 269 0.83 10.31 2.04
N SER A 270 0.63 10.72 3.29
CA SER A 270 1.66 11.38 4.09
C SER A 270 1.83 10.67 5.43
N GLY A 271 2.98 10.85 6.07
CA GLY A 271 3.28 10.32 7.38
C GLY A 271 4.06 9.01 7.33
N PHE A 272 3.70 8.05 8.15
CA PHE A 272 4.56 6.90 8.45
C PHE A 272 3.78 5.60 8.42
N PHE A 273 4.28 4.63 7.65
CA PHE A 273 3.78 3.25 7.64
C PHE A 273 2.28 3.12 7.36
N ASN A 274 1.70 4.08 6.64
CA ASN A 274 0.29 4.01 6.25
C ASN A 274 0.12 3.03 5.08
N LEU A 275 -0.97 2.29 5.09
CA LEU A 275 -1.35 1.34 4.04
C LEU A 275 -2.69 1.76 3.44
N ALA A 276 -2.64 2.41 2.28
CA ALA A 276 -3.84 2.82 1.56
C ALA A 276 -4.45 1.67 0.78
N SER A 277 -5.75 1.42 0.99
CA SER A 277 -6.55 0.46 0.22
C SER A 277 -7.27 1.11 -0.97
N GLY A 278 -7.35 2.43 -1.01
CA GLY A 278 -7.99 3.22 -2.06
C GLY A 278 -7.04 4.24 -2.69
N THR A 279 -7.61 5.18 -3.45
CA THR A 279 -6.84 6.23 -4.16
C THR A 279 -6.99 7.60 -3.51
N SER A 280 -7.76 7.75 -2.43
CA SER A 280 -8.09 9.07 -1.88
C SER A 280 -6.99 9.59 -0.96
N GLY A 281 -6.49 8.73 -0.06
CA GLY A 281 -5.28 9.00 0.71
C GLY A 281 -5.41 8.81 2.21
N ILE A 282 -4.26 8.92 2.89
CA ILE A 282 -4.12 8.79 4.34
C ILE A 282 -3.06 9.78 4.84
N SER A 283 -3.30 10.37 6.02
CA SER A 283 -2.25 11.04 6.80
C SER A 283 -2.05 10.39 8.17
N GLY A 284 -0.87 10.59 8.77
CA GLY A 284 -0.57 10.21 10.14
C GLY A 284 0.33 8.98 10.27
N TYR A 285 0.04 8.09 11.21
CA TYR A 285 0.91 6.97 11.55
C TYR A 285 0.16 5.64 11.56
N GLN A 286 0.64 4.64 10.81
CA GLN A 286 0.15 3.26 10.81
C GLN A 286 -1.36 3.07 10.58
N ASN A 287 -1.97 3.92 9.77
CA ASN A 287 -3.38 3.73 9.41
C ASN A 287 -3.51 2.77 8.21
N LEU A 288 -4.56 1.95 8.19
CA LEU A 288 -4.88 1.00 7.11
C LEU A 288 -6.29 1.24 6.58
N GLY A 289 -6.41 1.62 5.30
CA GLY A 289 -7.71 1.87 4.67
C GLY A 289 -7.72 3.05 3.69
N ASP A 290 -8.72 3.94 3.74
CA ASP A 290 -8.78 5.13 2.86
C ASP A 290 -9.51 6.32 3.52
N LEU A 291 -9.23 7.56 3.11
CA LEU A 291 -9.86 8.77 3.66
C LEU A 291 -9.67 8.86 5.19
N MET A 292 -8.43 8.78 5.69
CA MET A 292 -8.15 8.76 7.13
C MET A 292 -7.09 9.76 7.57
N SER A 293 -7.16 10.11 8.86
CA SER A 293 -6.10 10.81 9.59
C SER A 293 -5.90 10.21 10.98
N GLY A 294 -4.75 10.46 11.58
CA GLY A 294 -4.46 10.13 12.97
C GLY A 294 -3.50 8.96 13.13
N VAL A 295 -3.71 8.14 14.14
CA VAL A 295 -2.75 7.12 14.58
C VAL A 295 -3.42 5.75 14.68
N SER A 296 -2.91 4.79 13.92
CA SER A 296 -3.27 3.37 13.99
C SER A 296 -4.76 3.09 13.81
N ASN A 297 -5.39 3.80 12.87
CA ASN A 297 -6.79 3.60 12.52
C ASN A 297 -6.96 2.54 11.42
N PHE A 298 -8.06 1.81 11.45
CA PHE A 298 -8.45 0.82 10.45
C PHE A 298 -9.82 1.16 9.87
N GLY A 299 -9.94 1.36 8.55
CA GLY A 299 -11.23 1.56 7.90
C GLY A 299 -11.29 2.69 6.88
N ASN A 300 -12.43 3.37 6.80
CA ASN A 300 -12.65 4.46 5.85
C ASN A 300 -13.36 5.65 6.52
N THR A 301 -12.91 6.87 6.24
CA THR A 301 -13.47 8.10 6.86
C THR A 301 -13.37 8.04 8.39
N VAL A 302 -12.13 7.94 8.85
CA VAL A 302 -11.78 7.77 10.27
C VAL A 302 -10.72 8.80 10.67
N SER A 303 -10.95 9.49 11.79
CA SER A 303 -9.95 10.33 12.45
C SER A 303 -9.69 9.86 13.88
N GLY A 304 -8.58 10.28 14.47
CA GLY A 304 -8.25 10.06 15.87
C GLY A 304 -7.23 8.95 16.08
N VAL A 305 -7.38 8.17 17.15
CA VAL A 305 -6.37 7.21 17.59
C VAL A 305 -6.98 5.83 17.83
N LEU A 306 -6.41 4.79 17.21
CA LEU A 306 -6.75 3.39 17.43
C LEU A 306 -8.23 3.05 17.17
N ASN A 307 -8.85 3.72 16.20
CA ASN A 307 -10.23 3.48 15.83
C ASN A 307 -10.33 2.37 14.78
N THR A 308 -11.36 1.51 14.90
CA THR A 308 -11.57 0.35 14.03
C THR A 308 -12.97 0.37 13.42
N SER A 309 -13.05 0.44 12.10
CA SER A 309 -14.29 0.29 11.35
C SER A 309 -14.82 -1.14 11.42
N ALA A 310 -16.13 -1.29 11.65
CA ALA A 310 -16.86 -2.54 11.43
C ALA A 310 -17.38 -2.70 9.99
N LEU A 311 -17.23 -1.68 9.14
CA LEU A 311 -17.60 -1.69 7.73
C LEU A 311 -16.38 -1.97 6.84
N GLY A 312 -16.63 -2.40 5.60
CA GLY A 312 -15.57 -2.65 4.61
C GLY A 312 -14.80 -1.39 4.23
N LEU A 313 -13.56 -1.56 3.72
CA LEU A 313 -12.62 -0.47 3.45
C LEU A 313 -13.07 0.56 2.39
N ALA A 314 -14.12 0.26 1.61
CA ALA A 314 -14.71 1.18 0.64
C ALA A 314 -15.93 1.94 1.18
N THR A 315 -16.41 1.62 2.39
CA THR A 315 -17.62 2.21 2.97
C THR A 315 -17.25 3.17 4.10
N PRO A 316 -17.65 4.46 4.03
CA PRO A 316 -17.41 5.41 5.11
C PRO A 316 -17.94 4.92 6.45
N ALA A 317 -17.04 4.80 7.42
CA ALA A 317 -17.37 4.38 8.77
C ALA A 317 -17.76 5.55 9.67
N ASN A 318 -17.33 6.78 9.35
CA ASN A 318 -17.60 7.99 10.12
C ASN A 318 -17.26 7.83 11.61
N ILE A 319 -15.97 7.67 11.91
CA ILE A 319 -15.49 7.47 13.28
C ILE A 319 -14.50 8.56 13.65
N SER A 320 -14.70 9.18 14.81
CA SER A 320 -13.72 10.09 15.41
C SER A 320 -13.47 9.70 16.86
N GLY A 321 -12.33 10.13 17.41
CA GLY A 321 -12.00 9.99 18.82
C GLY A 321 -10.92 8.96 19.10
N ILE A 322 -11.04 8.23 20.20
CA ILE A 322 -9.97 7.34 20.67
C ILE A 322 -10.55 5.96 20.96
N GLN A 323 -9.96 4.93 20.35
CA GLN A 323 -10.27 3.51 20.61
C GLN A 323 -11.75 3.14 20.41
N ASN A 324 -12.41 3.73 19.43
CA ASN A 324 -13.78 3.40 19.06
C ASN A 324 -13.79 2.26 18.03
N ALA A 325 -14.71 1.30 18.19
CA ALA A 325 -14.94 0.25 17.19
C ALA A 325 -16.39 0.24 16.70
N GLY A 326 -16.61 0.24 15.38
CA GLY A 326 -17.97 0.25 14.82
C GLY A 326 -18.13 1.17 13.61
N SER A 327 -19.21 1.95 13.58
CA SER A 327 -19.47 2.99 12.58
C SER A 327 -20.42 4.06 13.12
N ASN A 328 -20.28 5.30 12.66
CA ASN A 328 -21.03 6.49 13.09
C ASN A 328 -20.89 6.78 14.59
N ILE A 329 -19.63 6.80 15.07
CA ILE A 329 -19.31 6.90 16.50
C ILE A 329 -18.28 8.02 16.72
N ALA A 330 -18.54 8.86 17.72
CA ALA A 330 -17.59 9.82 18.28
C ALA A 330 -17.37 9.51 19.77
N GLY A 331 -16.20 9.87 20.30
CA GLY A 331 -15.89 9.82 21.73
C GLY A 331 -14.69 8.95 22.07
N LEU A 332 -14.74 8.28 23.22
CA LEU A 332 -13.63 7.51 23.77
C LEU A 332 -14.11 6.11 24.15
N LEU A 333 -13.34 5.09 23.75
CA LEU A 333 -13.50 3.68 24.15
C LEU A 333 -14.88 3.07 23.80
N ASN A 334 -15.60 3.61 22.82
CA ASN A 334 -16.92 3.09 22.45
C ASN A 334 -16.80 1.74 21.74
N ASN A 335 -17.53 0.73 22.23
CA ASN A 335 -17.52 -0.63 21.70
C ASN A 335 -16.11 -1.22 21.56
N SER A 336 -15.14 -0.73 22.35
CA SER A 336 -13.75 -1.18 22.24
C SER A 336 -13.64 -2.61 22.78
N PRO A 337 -13.22 -3.58 21.94
CA PRO A 337 -12.97 -4.94 22.42
C PRO A 337 -11.80 -5.01 23.42
N ILE A 338 -11.08 -3.90 23.60
CA ILE A 338 -9.85 -3.76 24.38
C ILE A 338 -10.01 -2.78 25.55
N ALA A 339 -11.24 -2.47 26.00
CA ALA A 339 -11.51 -1.57 27.13
C ALA A 339 -11.04 -2.16 28.48
N ASN A 340 -9.77 -2.49 28.57
CA ASN A 340 -9.10 -2.95 29.77
C ASN A 340 -8.32 -1.78 30.37
N LEU A 341 -8.53 -1.50 31.66
CA LEU A 341 -7.75 -0.54 32.41
C LEU A 341 -6.62 -1.28 33.15
N GLY A 342 -5.41 -1.25 32.60
CA GLY A 342 -4.20 -1.88 33.15
C GLY A 342 -3.50 -2.77 32.12
N VAL A 343 -2.47 -3.52 32.52
CA VAL A 343 -1.55 -4.19 31.57
C VAL A 343 -1.82 -5.68 31.42
N ALA A 344 -1.49 -6.23 30.25
CA ALA A 344 -1.53 -7.68 29.96
C ALA A 344 -2.91 -8.35 30.16
N ASN A 345 -4.00 -7.61 29.97
CA ASN A 345 -5.35 -8.18 29.96
C ASN A 345 -5.71 -8.71 28.57
N ILE A 346 -6.35 -9.88 28.51
CA ILE A 346 -6.88 -10.52 27.30
C ILE A 346 -8.40 -10.64 27.47
N GLY A 347 -9.17 -10.10 26.54
CA GLY A 347 -10.63 -9.91 26.67
C GLY A 347 -10.99 -8.44 26.87
N SER A 348 -12.18 -8.15 27.39
CA SER A 348 -12.78 -6.81 27.44
C SER A 348 -13.25 -6.40 28.84
N GLY A 349 -13.28 -5.09 29.14
CA GLY A 349 -13.84 -4.57 30.39
C GLY A 349 -13.06 -4.90 31.67
N ASN A 350 -11.82 -5.38 31.57
CA ASN A 350 -11.02 -5.74 32.74
C ASN A 350 -10.38 -4.51 33.40
N ILE A 351 -10.39 -4.42 34.73
CA ILE A 351 -9.69 -3.38 35.50
C ILE A 351 -8.64 -4.06 36.38
N GLY A 352 -7.36 -3.69 36.22
CA GLY A 352 -6.21 -4.33 36.83
C GLY A 352 -5.31 -4.99 35.78
N SER A 353 -4.56 -6.04 36.13
CA SER A 353 -3.54 -6.60 35.23
C SER A 353 -3.56 -8.12 35.13
N GLY A 354 -3.21 -8.64 33.95
CA GLY A 354 -3.05 -10.08 33.73
C GLY A 354 -4.35 -10.89 33.70
N ASN A 355 -5.51 -10.25 33.50
CA ASN A 355 -6.79 -10.95 33.44
C ASN A 355 -7.03 -11.58 32.06
N VAL A 356 -7.66 -12.75 32.00
CA VAL A 356 -8.08 -13.45 30.77
C VAL A 356 -9.59 -13.69 30.83
N GLY A 357 -10.33 -13.15 29.86
CA GLY A 357 -11.80 -13.11 29.86
C GLY A 357 -12.32 -11.69 30.09
N ASP A 358 -13.59 -11.54 30.44
CA ASP A 358 -14.26 -10.23 30.42
C ASP A 358 -14.70 -9.73 31.82
N ASN A 359 -14.73 -8.41 31.98
CA ASN A 359 -15.27 -7.72 33.16
C ASN A 359 -14.60 -8.09 34.51
N ASN A 360 -13.35 -8.53 34.51
CA ASN A 360 -12.65 -8.86 35.75
C ASN A 360 -12.06 -7.60 36.42
N LEU A 361 -12.21 -7.50 37.74
CA LEU A 361 -11.61 -6.46 38.57
C LEU A 361 -10.54 -7.08 39.48
N GLY A 362 -9.28 -6.72 39.25
CA GLY A 362 -8.12 -7.14 40.02
C GLY A 362 -7.04 -7.79 39.16
N PHE A 363 -6.37 -8.83 39.67
CA PHE A 363 -5.15 -9.36 39.06
C PHE A 363 -5.22 -10.84 38.75
N GLY A 364 -4.84 -11.24 37.53
CA GLY A 364 -4.64 -12.65 37.20
C GLY A 364 -5.91 -13.50 37.22
N ASN A 365 -7.09 -12.91 36.98
CA ASN A 365 -8.35 -13.67 36.93
C ASN A 365 -8.54 -14.31 35.55
N VAL A 366 -9.11 -15.51 35.52
CA VAL A 366 -9.49 -16.24 34.31
C VAL A 366 -10.99 -16.51 34.31
N GLY A 367 -11.73 -15.94 33.37
CA GLY A 367 -13.18 -16.09 33.21
C GLY A 367 -13.91 -14.75 33.24
N TYR A 368 -15.12 -14.71 33.79
CA TYR A 368 -16.04 -13.57 33.65
C TYR A 368 -16.42 -12.94 35.00
N ALA A 369 -16.39 -11.60 35.07
CA ALA A 369 -16.92 -10.83 36.19
C ALA A 369 -16.38 -11.24 37.58
N ASN A 370 -15.10 -11.59 37.68
CA ASN A 370 -14.46 -11.86 38.97
C ASN A 370 -13.98 -10.56 39.63
N VAL A 371 -14.09 -10.47 40.95
CA VAL A 371 -13.57 -9.37 41.76
C VAL A 371 -12.54 -9.92 42.76
N GLY A 372 -11.28 -9.57 42.60
CA GLY A 372 -10.18 -10.09 43.41
C GLY A 372 -8.99 -10.55 42.55
N SER A 373 -8.21 -11.49 43.05
CA SER A 373 -7.01 -11.96 42.35
C SER A 373 -6.95 -13.48 42.24
N GLY A 374 -6.45 -13.97 41.10
CA GLY A 374 -6.21 -15.39 40.89
C GLY A 374 -7.48 -16.26 40.88
N ASN A 375 -8.63 -15.68 40.52
CA ASN A 375 -9.87 -16.46 40.39
C ASN A 375 -9.93 -17.18 39.04
N VAL A 376 -10.44 -18.42 39.02
CA VAL A 376 -10.68 -19.20 37.81
C VAL A 376 -12.15 -19.61 37.77
N GLY A 377 -12.89 -19.13 36.78
CA GLY A 377 -14.35 -19.29 36.69
C GLY A 377 -15.04 -17.93 36.64
N SER A 378 -16.28 -17.82 37.13
CA SER A 378 -17.07 -16.60 36.95
C SER A 378 -17.78 -16.15 38.23
N PHE A 379 -17.99 -14.84 38.37
CA PHE A 379 -18.72 -14.23 39.48
C PHE A 379 -18.14 -14.54 40.86
N ASN A 380 -16.83 -14.78 40.96
CA ASN A 380 -16.17 -14.96 42.25
C ASN A 380 -15.78 -13.60 42.84
N VAL A 381 -15.98 -13.45 44.15
CA VAL A 381 -15.60 -12.25 44.91
C VAL A 381 -14.59 -12.67 45.98
N PHE A 382 -13.50 -11.91 46.12
CA PHE A 382 -12.27 -12.22 46.88
C PHE A 382 -11.32 -13.19 46.14
N PRO A 383 -10.04 -13.31 46.56
CA PRO A 383 -9.03 -13.99 45.75
C PRO A 383 -9.01 -15.52 45.89
N GLY A 384 -8.44 -16.18 44.89
CA GLY A 384 -8.06 -17.60 44.94
C GLY A 384 -9.20 -18.59 44.76
N ASN A 385 -10.33 -18.18 44.21
CA ASN A 385 -11.47 -19.06 43.99
C ASN A 385 -11.36 -19.83 42.66
N ARG A 386 -11.84 -21.08 42.66
CA ARG A 386 -12.02 -21.87 41.44
C ARG A 386 -13.44 -22.41 41.36
N GLY A 387 -14.23 -21.89 40.44
CA GLY A 387 -15.65 -22.24 40.26
C GLY A 387 -16.51 -21.00 40.01
N LEU A 388 -17.79 -21.08 40.35
CA LEU A 388 -18.78 -20.05 40.07
C LEU A 388 -19.42 -19.50 41.36
N TYR A 389 -19.71 -18.20 41.38
CA TYR A 389 -20.50 -17.56 42.43
C TYR A 389 -19.98 -17.77 43.86
N ASN A 390 -18.66 -17.83 44.06
CA ASN A 390 -18.08 -17.90 45.40
C ASN A 390 -17.92 -16.50 46.00
N PHE A 391 -18.31 -16.34 47.27
CA PHE A 391 -18.10 -15.12 48.05
C PHE A 391 -17.20 -15.41 49.24
N GLY A 392 -15.92 -15.06 49.13
CA GLY A 392 -14.89 -15.36 50.12
C GLY A 392 -13.64 -15.94 49.46
N PRO A 393 -12.49 -15.97 50.14
CA PRO A 393 -11.24 -16.39 49.52
C PRO A 393 -11.08 -17.92 49.48
N ALA A 394 -10.28 -18.39 48.51
CA ALA A 394 -9.77 -19.76 48.44
C ALA A 394 -10.82 -20.89 48.35
N ASN A 395 -12.02 -20.62 47.81
CA ASN A 395 -13.02 -21.66 47.61
C ASN A 395 -12.76 -22.45 46.31
N ILE A 396 -13.03 -23.75 46.35
CA ILE A 396 -12.99 -24.63 45.18
C ILE A 396 -14.36 -25.30 45.05
N GLY A 397 -15.05 -25.07 43.93
CA GLY A 397 -16.45 -25.44 43.70
C GLY A 397 -17.34 -24.20 43.57
N ASP A 398 -18.66 -24.36 43.66
CA ASP A 398 -19.61 -23.30 43.29
C ASP A 398 -20.51 -22.89 44.47
N TYR A 399 -20.97 -21.64 44.46
CA TYR A 399 -21.95 -21.10 45.43
C TYR A 399 -21.49 -21.20 46.89
N ASN A 400 -20.19 -21.14 47.16
CA ASN A 400 -19.69 -21.12 48.54
C ASN A 400 -19.66 -19.69 49.08
N ILE A 401 -20.04 -19.53 50.35
CA ILE A 401 -19.96 -18.27 51.09
C ILE A 401 -19.06 -18.49 52.31
N GLY A 402 -17.99 -17.69 52.40
CA GLY A 402 -16.94 -17.81 53.40
C GLY A 402 -15.65 -18.38 52.83
N PRO A 403 -14.59 -18.52 53.65
CA PRO A 403 -13.26 -18.87 53.18
C PRO A 403 -13.01 -20.38 53.10
N ALA A 404 -12.16 -20.79 52.14
CA ALA A 404 -11.53 -22.10 52.07
C ALA A 404 -12.48 -23.31 51.99
N ASN A 405 -13.69 -23.15 51.45
CA ASN A 405 -14.61 -24.27 51.25
C ASN A 405 -14.23 -25.07 49.98
N LEU A 406 -14.33 -26.38 50.08
CA LEU A 406 -14.16 -27.34 49.00
C LEU A 406 -15.50 -28.04 48.72
N GLY A 407 -16.02 -27.95 47.51
CA GLY A 407 -17.33 -28.47 47.12
C GLY A 407 -18.34 -27.33 46.90
N HIS A 408 -19.65 -27.60 47.03
CA HIS A 408 -20.68 -26.67 46.54
C HIS A 408 -21.67 -26.24 47.62
N TYR A 409 -22.20 -25.03 47.53
CA TYR A 409 -23.26 -24.53 48.42
C TYR A 409 -22.90 -24.53 49.92
N ASN A 410 -21.61 -24.40 50.27
CA ASN A 410 -21.22 -24.33 51.68
C ASN A 410 -21.30 -22.89 52.20
N LEU A 411 -21.75 -22.72 53.43
CA LEU A 411 -21.78 -21.46 54.16
C LEU A 411 -20.91 -21.57 55.42
N GLY A 412 -19.73 -20.97 55.39
CA GLY A 412 -18.82 -20.88 56.52
C GLY A 412 -17.37 -21.09 56.13
N LEU A 413 -16.57 -21.71 57.01
CA LEU A 413 -15.12 -21.77 56.89
C LEU A 413 -14.65 -23.21 56.74
N GLY A 414 -13.87 -23.48 55.71
CA GLY A 414 -13.12 -24.74 55.61
C GLY A 414 -13.98 -25.99 55.49
N ASN A 415 -15.22 -25.89 54.98
CA ASN A 415 -16.07 -27.07 54.81
C ASN A 415 -15.66 -27.84 53.55
N ALA A 416 -15.69 -29.16 53.61
CA ALA A 416 -15.43 -30.06 52.49
C ALA A 416 -16.67 -30.91 52.17
N GLY A 417 -17.20 -30.80 50.95
CA GLY A 417 -18.44 -31.45 50.51
C GLY A 417 -19.52 -30.43 50.16
N SER A 418 -20.81 -30.74 50.36
CA SER A 418 -21.89 -29.89 49.84
C SER A 418 -22.95 -29.52 50.87
N PHE A 419 -23.52 -28.31 50.76
CA PHE A 419 -24.60 -27.84 51.65
C PHE A 419 -24.24 -27.82 53.14
N ASN A 420 -22.96 -27.69 53.50
CA ASN A 420 -22.57 -27.58 54.90
C ASN A 420 -22.69 -26.14 55.39
N GLN A 421 -23.20 -25.96 56.60
CA GLN A 421 -23.29 -24.68 57.27
C GLN A 421 -22.52 -24.71 58.59
N GLY A 422 -21.44 -23.92 58.68
CA GLY A 422 -20.58 -23.85 59.85
C GLY A 422 -19.11 -24.04 59.49
N TRP A 423 -18.31 -24.62 60.37
CA TRP A 423 -16.85 -24.63 60.25
C TRP A 423 -16.28 -26.04 60.22
N ALA A 424 -15.35 -26.28 59.29
CA ALA A 424 -14.58 -27.51 59.18
C ALA A 424 -15.43 -28.80 59.08
N ASN A 425 -16.64 -28.73 58.54
CA ASN A 425 -17.46 -29.91 58.32
C ASN A 425 -16.98 -30.69 57.08
N THR A 426 -17.04 -32.01 57.13
CA THR A 426 -16.73 -32.90 56.00
C THR A 426 -17.95 -33.75 55.65
N GLY A 427 -18.32 -33.80 54.37
CA GLY A 427 -19.50 -34.52 53.88
C GLY A 427 -20.64 -33.57 53.47
N SER A 428 -21.91 -33.93 53.64
CA SER A 428 -23.03 -33.11 53.13
C SER A 428 -24.14 -32.84 54.13
N ASN A 429 -24.75 -31.65 54.03
CA ASN A 429 -25.87 -31.21 54.87
C ASN A 429 -25.53 -31.13 56.38
N ASN A 430 -24.26 -30.93 56.73
CA ASN A 430 -23.86 -30.77 58.12
C ASN A 430 -24.11 -29.35 58.60
N PHE A 431 -24.61 -29.23 59.84
CA PHE A 431 -24.75 -27.94 60.54
C PHE A 431 -23.91 -27.96 61.82
N GLY A 432 -22.95 -27.03 61.96
CA GLY A 432 -22.13 -26.91 63.17
C GLY A 432 -20.63 -26.92 62.92
N PHE A 433 -19.86 -27.48 63.86
CA PHE A 433 -18.40 -27.44 63.88
C PHE A 433 -17.81 -28.85 63.82
N GLY A 434 -16.94 -29.11 62.85
CA GLY A 434 -16.14 -30.34 62.78
C GLY A 434 -16.95 -31.62 62.56
N ASN A 435 -18.17 -31.53 62.04
CA ASN A 435 -18.99 -32.71 61.79
C ASN A 435 -18.44 -33.50 60.60
N THR A 436 -18.63 -34.81 60.63
CA THR A 436 -18.36 -35.70 59.51
C THR A 436 -19.60 -36.52 59.24
N GLY A 437 -20.21 -36.37 58.06
CA GLY A 437 -21.52 -36.95 57.76
C GLY A 437 -21.93 -36.81 56.31
#